data_AF-A0A973W1T5-F1
#
_entry.id   AF-A0A973W1T5-F1
#
_cell.length_a   1.000
_cell.length_b   1.000
_cell.length_c   1.000
_cell.angle_alpha   90.00
_cell.angle_beta   90.00
_cell.angle_gamma   90.00
#
_symmetry.space_group_name_H-M   'P 1'
#
loop_
_entity.id
_entity.type
_entity.pdbx_description
1 polymer ?
#
loop_
_entity_poly.entity_id
_entity_poly.type
_entity_poly.pdbx_seq_one_letter_code
_entity_poly.pdbx_strand_id
1 'polypeptide(L)'
;MSQQGPVLIVSAAARPPFAAVLDETKLFPVVVTDWNEAGRAIEQVKPAAIIAAAEGVDFVTLSGLARRAAARAPYLPLIAVDPATTLPDTAIAFFQKPGLPDRLTARLNASLRVRALHATVMRRLVPPTPVALTDIDPVGEATALLIGRGGAYPTLSVALGERAGVVGALSIEAAAKHLSNRDIDGIVLAEGFTPRVMDAFLTVLTEDVRFRPLPVIVASSELTPRYELPNLEIVTAGPTRVADMVLPMIRQHAFEARLGRMLRAIDAKGLIDPRTGLLTKAAFERDFATAVYQTAERGGALSVARFTFDNAQPRAQFDGARIISRLMRQTDFGAVHDDRSIVVAFAGTDLRNAQAITRRLASVMRHTQNGRRDVRSEPAVSVATLLPTDSAMSLLGRLFGAAERAAS
;
A
#
# COMPACT_ATOMS: atom_id res chain seq x y z
N MET A 1 -27.08 16.47 1.05
CA MET A 1 -26.07 15.41 0.78
C MET A 1 -25.76 15.44 -0.71
N SER A 2 -24.52 15.72 -1.14
CA SER A 2 -24.19 15.71 -2.56
C SER A 2 -24.33 14.28 -3.08
N GLN A 3 -25.24 14.05 -4.02
CA GLN A 3 -25.36 12.74 -4.66
C GLN A 3 -23.99 12.34 -5.22
N GLN A 4 -23.48 11.17 -4.80
CA GLN A 4 -22.29 10.60 -5.40
C GLN A 4 -22.62 10.30 -6.88
N GLY A 5 -21.63 10.41 -7.77
CA GLY A 5 -21.85 10.25 -9.22
C GLY A 5 -22.45 8.88 -9.58
N PRO A 6 -23.00 8.72 -10.80
CA PRO A 6 -23.72 7.51 -11.20
C PRO A 6 -22.84 6.25 -11.13
N VAL A 7 -23.44 5.12 -10.77
CA VAL A 7 -22.81 3.80 -10.82
C VAL A 7 -23.21 3.13 -12.13
N LEU A 8 -22.22 2.69 -12.91
CA LEU A 8 -22.44 1.98 -14.16
C LEU A 8 -22.43 0.47 -13.90
N ILE A 9 -23.53 -0.20 -14.21
CA ILE A 9 -23.62 -1.66 -14.21
C ILE A 9 -23.40 -2.15 -15.64
N VAL A 10 -22.42 -3.03 -15.83
CA VAL A 10 -22.16 -3.71 -17.11
C VAL A 10 -22.64 -5.15 -16.99
N SER A 11 -23.58 -5.57 -17.83
CA SER A 11 -24.14 -6.92 -17.80
C SER A 11 -24.59 -7.37 -19.18
N ALA A 12 -24.56 -8.68 -19.44
CA ALA A 12 -25.20 -9.26 -20.63
C ALA A 12 -26.74 -9.25 -20.52
N ALA A 13 -27.29 -9.22 -19.30
CA ALA A 13 -28.71 -9.10 -19.06
C ALA A 13 -29.11 -7.63 -18.85
N ALA A 14 -30.35 -7.27 -19.23
CA ALA A 14 -30.83 -5.88 -19.16
C ALA A 14 -30.78 -5.28 -17.74
N ARG A 15 -30.90 -6.10 -16.67
CA ARG A 15 -30.67 -5.69 -15.28
C ARG A 15 -30.34 -6.91 -14.42
N PRO A 16 -29.14 -7.03 -13.83
CA PRO A 16 -28.78 -8.19 -13.02
C PRO A 16 -29.45 -8.14 -11.62
N PRO A 17 -29.65 -9.28 -10.95
CA PRO A 17 -30.36 -9.35 -9.67
C PRO A 17 -29.78 -8.45 -8.56
N PHE A 18 -28.45 -8.31 -8.52
CA PHE A 18 -27.77 -7.47 -7.53
C PHE A 18 -28.01 -5.97 -7.72
N ALA A 19 -28.55 -5.53 -8.86
CA ALA A 19 -28.89 -4.13 -9.08
C ALA A 19 -29.96 -3.65 -8.09
N ALA A 20 -30.90 -4.53 -7.71
CA ALA A 20 -31.97 -4.21 -6.77
C ALA A 20 -31.43 -3.74 -5.41
N VAL A 21 -30.36 -4.38 -4.92
CA VAL A 21 -29.69 -4.00 -3.66
C VAL A 21 -29.18 -2.56 -3.71
N LEU A 22 -28.66 -2.13 -4.87
CA LEU A 22 -28.16 -0.76 -5.05
C LEU A 22 -29.33 0.24 -5.15
N ASP A 23 -30.43 -0.13 -5.79
CA ASP A 23 -31.63 0.69 -5.89
C ASP A 23 -32.28 0.94 -4.52
N GLU A 24 -32.36 -0.10 -3.68
CA GLU A 24 -32.92 -0.03 -2.33
C GLU A 24 -32.16 0.96 -1.45
N THR A 25 -30.85 1.06 -1.62
CA THR A 25 -30.02 2.00 -0.85
C THR A 25 -30.30 3.46 -1.22
N LYS A 26 -30.82 3.73 -2.44
CA LYS A 26 -31.04 5.07 -3.01
C LYS A 26 -29.82 6.01 -2.92
N LEU A 27 -28.62 5.44 -2.74
CA LEU A 27 -27.39 6.21 -2.56
C LEU A 27 -26.83 6.71 -3.90
N PHE A 28 -27.17 6.04 -5.01
CA PHE A 28 -26.56 6.24 -6.31
C PHE A 28 -27.60 6.20 -7.43
N PRO A 29 -27.51 7.09 -8.44
CA PRO A 29 -28.12 6.83 -9.73
C PRO A 29 -27.46 5.60 -10.37
N VAL A 30 -28.24 4.58 -10.71
CA VAL A 30 -27.75 3.34 -11.34
C VAL A 30 -28.07 3.38 -12.83
N VAL A 31 -27.04 3.21 -13.66
CA VAL A 31 -27.16 3.12 -15.13
C VAL A 31 -26.72 1.73 -15.55
N VAL A 32 -27.53 1.03 -16.35
CA VAL A 32 -27.18 -0.30 -16.87
C VAL A 32 -26.80 -0.19 -18.35
N THR A 33 -25.75 -0.90 -18.75
CA THR A 33 -25.26 -0.98 -20.13
C THR A 33 -24.84 -2.40 -20.46
N ASP A 34 -24.84 -2.75 -21.74
CA ASP A 34 -24.22 -3.98 -22.22
C ASP A 34 -22.69 -3.83 -22.36
N TRP A 35 -22.02 -4.96 -22.55
CA TRP A 35 -20.55 -5.04 -22.68
C TRP A 35 -19.99 -4.32 -23.91
N ASN A 36 -20.73 -4.26 -25.03
CA ASN A 36 -20.28 -3.59 -26.25
C ASN A 36 -20.37 -2.06 -26.10
N GLU A 37 -21.40 -1.58 -25.41
CA GLU A 37 -21.62 -0.15 -25.16
C GLU A 37 -20.83 0.38 -23.95
N ALA A 38 -20.33 -0.50 -23.07
CA ALA A 38 -19.66 -0.13 -21.82
C ALA A 38 -18.55 0.93 -22.02
N GLY A 39 -17.74 0.79 -23.07
CA GLY A 39 -16.68 1.77 -23.37
C GLY A 39 -17.21 3.17 -23.66
N ARG A 40 -18.31 3.28 -24.43
CA ARG A 40 -18.99 4.54 -24.74
C ARG A 40 -19.73 5.08 -23.52
N ALA A 41 -20.40 4.21 -22.75
CA ALA A 41 -21.11 4.59 -21.54
C ALA A 41 -20.16 5.22 -20.50
N ILE A 42 -18.94 4.71 -20.33
CA ILE A 42 -17.94 5.32 -19.42
C ILE A 42 -17.62 6.77 -19.81
N GLU A 43 -17.48 7.07 -21.10
CA GLU A 43 -17.19 8.43 -21.58
C GLU A 43 -18.38 9.39 -21.38
N GLN A 44 -19.60 8.90 -21.65
CA GLN A 44 -20.81 9.71 -21.64
C GLN A 44 -21.33 9.95 -20.23
N VAL A 45 -21.39 8.88 -19.43
CA VAL A 45 -21.96 8.89 -18.07
C VAL A 45 -20.96 9.41 -17.04
N LYS A 46 -19.65 9.22 -17.29
CA LYS A 46 -18.56 9.54 -16.35
C LYS A 46 -18.84 8.97 -14.95
N PRO A 47 -19.02 7.64 -14.84
CA PRO A 47 -19.48 7.03 -13.59
C PRO A 47 -18.48 7.21 -12.45
N ALA A 48 -18.98 7.11 -11.22
CA ALA A 48 -18.17 7.08 -10.01
C ALA A 48 -17.60 5.69 -9.72
N ALA A 49 -18.26 4.63 -10.19
CA ALA A 49 -17.83 3.23 -10.09
C ALA A 49 -18.43 2.39 -11.22
N ILE A 50 -17.78 1.27 -11.53
CA ILE A 50 -18.29 0.25 -12.45
C ILE A 50 -18.52 -1.04 -11.67
N ILE A 51 -19.67 -1.67 -11.85
CA ILE A 51 -19.98 -3.00 -11.34
C ILE A 51 -20.28 -3.89 -12.55
N ALA A 52 -19.44 -4.90 -12.78
CA ALA A 52 -19.57 -5.79 -13.92
C ALA A 52 -20.11 -7.15 -13.46
N ALA A 53 -21.21 -7.62 -14.05
CA ALA A 53 -21.65 -9.01 -13.92
C ALA A 53 -20.69 -9.87 -14.75
N ALA A 54 -19.70 -10.47 -14.10
CA ALA A 54 -18.55 -11.10 -14.75
C ALA A 54 -18.71 -12.63 -14.94
N GLU A 55 -19.83 -13.19 -14.51
CA GLU A 55 -20.16 -14.58 -14.77
C GLU A 55 -20.26 -14.83 -16.28
N GLY A 56 -19.54 -15.85 -16.77
CA GLY A 56 -19.49 -16.21 -18.19
C GLY A 56 -18.72 -15.23 -19.10
N VAL A 57 -18.09 -14.18 -18.54
CA VAL A 57 -17.36 -13.18 -19.32
C VAL A 57 -15.89 -13.58 -19.48
N ASP A 58 -15.39 -13.54 -20.71
CA ASP A 58 -14.00 -13.88 -21.00
C ASP A 58 -12.99 -12.85 -20.45
N PHE A 59 -11.74 -13.29 -20.30
CA PHE A 59 -10.67 -12.45 -19.77
C PHE A 59 -10.41 -11.22 -20.64
N VAL A 60 -10.53 -11.33 -21.96
CA VAL A 60 -10.20 -10.26 -22.91
C VAL A 60 -11.17 -9.10 -22.76
N THR A 61 -12.46 -9.40 -22.68
CA THR A 61 -13.55 -8.45 -22.52
C THR A 61 -13.45 -7.74 -21.18
N LEU A 62 -13.30 -8.51 -20.09
CA LEU A 62 -13.14 -7.94 -18.75
C LEU A 62 -11.85 -7.10 -18.63
N SER A 63 -10.75 -7.54 -19.24
CA SER A 63 -9.49 -6.79 -19.31
C SER A 63 -9.62 -5.48 -20.09
N GLY A 64 -10.37 -5.50 -21.19
CA GLY A 64 -10.67 -4.29 -21.96
C GLY A 64 -11.38 -3.23 -21.12
N LEU A 65 -12.39 -3.65 -20.34
CA LEU A 65 -13.09 -2.78 -19.41
C LEU A 65 -12.17 -2.27 -18.29
N ALA A 66 -11.38 -3.16 -17.68
CA ALA A 66 -10.45 -2.84 -16.61
C ALA A 66 -9.41 -1.81 -17.04
N ARG A 67 -8.81 -1.95 -18.24
CA ARG A 67 -7.86 -0.95 -18.77
C ARG A 67 -8.51 0.43 -18.95
N ARG A 68 -9.74 0.47 -19.48
CA ARG A 68 -10.48 1.74 -19.66
C ARG A 68 -10.80 2.41 -18.32
N ALA A 69 -11.11 1.63 -17.29
CA ALA A 69 -11.34 2.13 -15.94
C ALA A 69 -10.05 2.65 -15.29
N ALA A 70 -8.95 1.89 -15.39
CA ALA A 70 -7.66 2.21 -14.79
C ALA A 70 -7.03 3.50 -15.36
N ALA A 71 -7.32 3.83 -16.62
CA ALA A 71 -6.87 5.07 -17.26
C ALA A 71 -7.61 6.33 -16.79
N ARG A 72 -8.62 6.22 -15.92
CA ARG A 72 -9.41 7.38 -15.45
C ARG A 72 -8.81 8.01 -14.21
N ALA A 73 -8.88 9.34 -14.21
CA ALA A 73 -8.62 10.20 -13.06
C ALA A 73 -9.85 11.11 -12.84
N PRO A 74 -10.47 11.13 -11.64
CA PRO A 74 -10.07 10.37 -10.44
C PRO A 74 -10.30 8.87 -10.62
N TYR A 75 -9.76 8.08 -9.70
CA TYR A 75 -9.80 6.61 -9.70
C TYR A 75 -11.23 6.10 -9.94
N LEU A 76 -11.39 5.21 -10.92
CA LEU A 76 -12.66 4.58 -11.26
C LEU A 76 -12.59 3.09 -10.87
N PRO A 77 -13.15 2.70 -9.71
CA PRO A 77 -13.14 1.31 -9.29
C PRO A 77 -14.00 0.44 -10.21
N LEU A 78 -13.48 -0.73 -10.56
CA LEU A 78 -14.20 -1.80 -11.26
C LEU A 78 -14.37 -2.98 -10.30
N ILE A 79 -15.61 -3.28 -9.94
CA ILE A 79 -15.96 -4.46 -9.15
C ILE A 79 -16.52 -5.52 -10.09
N ALA A 80 -15.86 -6.67 -10.19
CA ALA A 80 -16.31 -7.82 -10.95
C ALA A 80 -17.09 -8.78 -10.02
N VAL A 81 -18.38 -8.93 -10.30
CA VAL A 81 -19.31 -9.78 -9.55
C VAL A 81 -19.27 -11.19 -10.12
N ASP A 82 -18.99 -12.15 -9.24
CA ASP A 82 -18.91 -13.59 -9.52
C ASP A 82 -18.05 -13.96 -10.76
N PRO A 83 -16.78 -13.47 -10.83
CA PRO A 83 -15.91 -13.74 -11.97
C PRO A 83 -15.53 -15.22 -12.05
N ALA A 84 -15.83 -15.85 -13.19
CA ALA A 84 -15.43 -17.23 -13.49
C ALA A 84 -14.02 -17.32 -14.12
N THR A 85 -13.54 -16.25 -14.74
CA THR A 85 -12.25 -16.17 -15.45
C THR A 85 -11.19 -15.46 -14.63
N THR A 86 -9.90 -15.62 -14.99
CA THR A 86 -8.78 -14.85 -14.39
C THR A 86 -9.13 -13.37 -14.30
N LEU A 87 -8.78 -12.74 -13.17
CA LEU A 87 -9.10 -11.34 -12.97
C LEU A 87 -8.01 -10.45 -13.55
N PRO A 88 -8.37 -9.41 -14.30
CA PRO A 88 -7.43 -8.35 -14.59
C PRO A 88 -6.97 -7.67 -13.31
N ASP A 89 -5.73 -7.21 -13.34
CA ASP A 89 -4.98 -6.55 -12.28
C ASP A 89 -5.66 -5.41 -11.51
N THR A 90 -6.70 -4.80 -12.07
CA THR A 90 -7.42 -3.66 -11.48
C THR A 90 -8.91 -3.94 -11.25
N ALA A 91 -9.39 -5.16 -11.58
CA ALA A 91 -10.74 -5.59 -11.32
C ALA A 91 -10.83 -6.23 -9.93
N ILE A 92 -11.65 -5.66 -9.06
CA ILE A 92 -11.85 -6.13 -7.69
C ILE A 92 -12.89 -7.25 -7.69
N ALA A 93 -12.51 -8.43 -7.21
CA ALA A 93 -13.45 -9.54 -7.08
C ALA A 93 -14.53 -9.23 -6.04
N PHE A 94 -15.77 -9.63 -6.33
CA PHE A 94 -16.85 -9.68 -5.35
C PHE A 94 -17.66 -10.96 -5.57
N PHE A 95 -17.80 -11.77 -4.52
CA PHE A 95 -18.59 -13.00 -4.58
C PHE A 95 -19.90 -12.83 -3.81
N GLN A 96 -21.01 -13.03 -4.50
CA GLN A 96 -22.32 -12.97 -3.89
C GLN A 96 -22.48 -14.08 -2.86
N LYS A 97 -23.16 -13.75 -1.76
CA LYS A 97 -23.56 -14.71 -0.73
C LYS A 97 -25.04 -14.53 -0.44
N PRO A 98 -25.84 -15.61 -0.50
CA PRO A 98 -27.24 -15.56 -0.10
C PRO A 98 -27.37 -15.00 1.32
N GLY A 99 -28.32 -14.08 1.52
CA GLY A 99 -28.63 -13.50 2.83
C GLY A 99 -27.68 -12.39 3.32
N LEU A 100 -26.73 -11.93 2.49
CA LEU A 100 -25.81 -10.83 2.84
C LEU A 100 -25.73 -9.75 1.74
N PRO A 101 -26.88 -9.13 1.36
CA PRO A 101 -26.93 -8.17 0.26
C PRO A 101 -26.05 -6.93 0.51
N ASP A 102 -25.95 -6.48 1.75
CA ASP A 102 -25.27 -5.23 2.13
C ASP A 102 -23.76 -5.23 1.87
N ARG A 103 -23.14 -6.41 1.67
CA ARG A 103 -21.70 -6.54 1.40
C ARG A 103 -21.30 -5.79 0.11
N LEU A 104 -22.14 -5.81 -0.92
CA LEU A 104 -21.84 -5.11 -2.18
C LEU A 104 -21.80 -3.60 -1.96
N THR A 105 -22.78 -3.07 -1.22
CA THR A 105 -22.85 -1.66 -0.87
C THR A 105 -21.68 -1.24 0.01
N ALA A 106 -21.29 -2.06 0.99
CA ALA A 106 -20.11 -1.82 1.83
C ALA A 106 -18.83 -1.77 0.99
N ARG A 107 -18.63 -2.75 0.09
CA ARG A 107 -17.51 -2.83 -0.85
C ARG A 107 -17.43 -1.59 -1.74
N LEU A 108 -18.56 -1.21 -2.35
CA LEU A 108 -18.68 -0.04 -3.21
C LEU A 108 -18.29 1.24 -2.44
N ASN A 109 -18.85 1.44 -1.25
CA ASN A 109 -18.55 2.60 -0.40
C ASN A 109 -17.06 2.68 -0.03
N ALA A 110 -16.43 1.54 0.28
CA ALA A 110 -14.98 1.51 0.54
C ALA A 110 -14.18 2.01 -0.68
N SER A 111 -14.54 1.56 -1.89
CA SER A 111 -13.88 2.01 -3.13
C SER A 111 -14.14 3.47 -3.48
N LEU A 112 -15.35 3.98 -3.20
CA LEU A 112 -15.68 5.37 -3.42
C LEU A 112 -14.95 6.33 -2.45
N ARG A 113 -14.62 5.88 -1.23
CA ARG A 113 -13.74 6.64 -0.32
C ARG A 113 -12.34 6.84 -0.90
N VAL A 114 -11.75 5.78 -1.48
CA VAL A 114 -10.44 5.88 -2.17
C VAL A 114 -10.52 6.84 -3.36
N ARG A 115 -11.60 6.77 -4.15
CA ARG A 115 -11.86 7.72 -5.23
C ARG A 115 -11.96 9.16 -4.74
N ALA A 116 -12.69 9.42 -3.65
CA ALA A 116 -12.84 10.76 -3.08
C ALA A 116 -11.51 11.32 -2.54
N LEU A 117 -10.69 10.47 -1.92
CA LEU A 117 -9.33 10.80 -1.52
C LEU A 117 -8.48 11.20 -2.74
N HIS A 118 -8.54 10.42 -3.82
CA HIS A 118 -7.82 10.71 -5.06
C HIS A 118 -8.26 12.05 -5.66
N ALA A 119 -9.57 12.31 -5.77
CA ALA A 119 -10.08 13.60 -6.22
C ALA A 119 -9.58 14.77 -5.36
N THR A 120 -9.45 14.57 -4.04
CA THR A 120 -8.93 15.57 -3.12
C THR A 120 -7.44 15.84 -3.35
N VAL A 121 -6.63 14.80 -3.56
CA VAL A 121 -5.21 14.93 -3.92
C VAL A 121 -5.06 15.77 -5.19
N MET A 122 -5.74 15.39 -6.29
CA MET A 122 -5.62 16.10 -7.57
C MET A 122 -6.02 17.58 -7.45
N ARG A 123 -7.09 17.89 -6.71
CA ARG A 123 -7.54 19.28 -6.50
C ARG A 123 -6.50 20.11 -5.73
N ARG A 124 -5.72 19.47 -4.85
CA ARG A 124 -4.72 20.16 -4.02
C ARG A 124 -3.31 20.19 -4.64
N LEU A 125 -3.06 19.45 -5.72
CA LEU A 125 -1.78 19.52 -6.45
C LEU A 125 -1.61 20.88 -7.14
N VAL A 126 -0.38 21.39 -7.14
CA VAL A 126 0.01 22.65 -7.80
C VAL A 126 1.26 22.40 -8.66
N PRO A 127 1.17 22.49 -10.00
CA PRO A 127 -0.05 22.66 -10.78
C PRO A 127 -0.99 21.44 -10.66
N PRO A 128 -2.30 21.58 -10.93
CA PRO A 128 -3.20 20.45 -11.00
C PRO A 128 -2.75 19.48 -12.10
N THR A 129 -2.40 18.27 -11.71
CA THR A 129 -1.96 17.22 -12.63
C THR A 129 -2.83 15.98 -12.41
N PRO A 130 -3.46 15.41 -13.46
CA PRO A 130 -4.09 14.11 -13.35
C PRO A 130 -3.03 13.05 -13.04
N VAL A 131 -3.28 12.22 -12.03
CA VAL A 131 -2.39 11.10 -11.69
C VAL A 131 -3.20 9.83 -11.66
N ALA A 132 -3.22 9.07 -12.76
CA ALA A 132 -3.96 7.82 -12.83
C ALA A 132 -3.30 6.74 -11.95
N LEU A 133 -4.06 5.67 -11.65
CA LEU A 133 -3.53 4.52 -10.92
C LEU A 133 -2.33 3.89 -11.66
N THR A 134 -2.39 3.88 -13.00
CA THR A 134 -1.33 3.36 -13.88
C THR A 134 -0.02 4.15 -13.77
N ASP A 135 -0.08 5.42 -13.35
CA ASP A 135 1.11 6.27 -13.26
C ASP A 135 1.92 5.99 -11.98
N ILE A 136 1.29 5.36 -10.97
CA ILE A 136 1.89 5.12 -9.66
C ILE A 136 2.08 3.62 -9.36
N ASP A 137 1.40 2.72 -10.08
CA ASP A 137 1.16 1.29 -9.75
C ASP A 137 1.78 0.81 -8.41
N PRO A 138 1.02 0.89 -7.31
CA PRO A 138 1.57 0.72 -5.98
C PRO A 138 1.78 -0.75 -5.59
N VAL A 139 1.37 -1.73 -6.41
CA VAL A 139 1.41 -3.15 -6.03
C VAL A 139 2.82 -3.65 -5.75
N GLY A 140 3.83 -3.20 -6.51
CA GLY A 140 5.22 -3.59 -6.31
C GLY A 140 5.80 -3.12 -4.96
N GLU A 141 5.22 -2.06 -4.38
CA GLU A 141 5.56 -1.51 -3.06
C GLU A 141 4.65 -2.07 -1.95
N ALA A 142 3.63 -2.87 -2.29
CA ALA A 142 2.61 -3.35 -1.36
C ALA A 142 3.05 -4.63 -0.64
N THR A 143 2.61 -4.83 0.60
CA THR A 143 2.95 -5.97 1.45
C THR A 143 1.70 -6.81 1.77
N ALA A 144 1.69 -8.07 1.33
CA ALA A 144 0.69 -9.06 1.69
C ALA A 144 1.14 -9.86 2.93
N LEU A 145 0.26 -9.97 3.91
CA LEU A 145 0.43 -10.87 5.05
C LEU A 145 -0.20 -12.24 4.69
N LEU A 146 0.64 -13.25 4.49
CA LEU A 146 0.20 -14.62 4.25
C LEU A 146 0.21 -15.39 5.57
N ILE A 147 -0.96 -15.83 6.00
CA ILE A 147 -1.18 -16.52 7.27
C ILE A 147 -1.63 -17.94 6.96
N GLY A 148 -0.92 -18.95 7.45
CA GLY A 148 -1.29 -20.34 7.16
C GLY A 148 -0.20 -21.34 7.52
N ARG A 149 -0.57 -22.61 7.55
CA ARG A 149 0.38 -23.73 7.72
C ARG A 149 -0.01 -25.00 6.94
N GLY A 150 -1.01 -24.90 6.06
CA GLY A 150 -1.43 -25.97 5.16
C GLY A 150 -0.58 -26.07 3.89
N GLY A 151 -0.87 -27.09 3.07
CA GLY A 151 -0.10 -27.42 1.87
C GLY A 151 -0.14 -26.34 0.78
N ALA A 152 -1.15 -25.47 0.77
CA ALA A 152 -1.27 -24.34 -0.16
C ALA A 152 -0.28 -23.20 0.10
N TYR A 153 0.33 -23.14 1.28
CA TYR A 153 1.13 -22.00 1.73
C TYR A 153 2.35 -21.70 0.82
N PRO A 154 3.18 -22.68 0.41
CA PRO A 154 4.34 -22.38 -0.46
C PRO A 154 3.93 -21.80 -1.81
N THR A 155 2.90 -22.38 -2.45
CA THR A 155 2.40 -21.91 -3.74
C THR A 155 1.80 -20.51 -3.64
N LEU A 156 1.03 -20.23 -2.58
CA LEU A 156 0.52 -18.88 -2.30
C LEU A 156 1.65 -17.87 -2.08
N SER A 157 2.70 -18.26 -1.34
CA SER A 157 3.85 -17.40 -1.09
C SER A 157 4.58 -17.02 -2.39
N VAL A 158 4.67 -17.92 -3.36
CA VAL A 158 5.25 -17.65 -4.68
C VAL A 158 4.32 -16.77 -5.51
N ALA A 159 3.05 -17.16 -5.65
CA ALA A 159 2.08 -16.41 -6.46
C ALA A 159 1.89 -14.96 -6.01
N LEU A 160 1.91 -14.71 -4.69
CA LEU A 160 1.90 -13.35 -4.15
C LEU A 160 3.27 -12.66 -4.30
N GLY A 161 4.36 -13.40 -4.03
CA GLY A 161 5.73 -12.89 -4.00
C GLY A 161 6.27 -12.40 -5.35
N GLU A 162 5.69 -12.85 -6.45
CA GLU A 162 6.02 -12.38 -7.80
C GLU A 162 5.54 -10.95 -8.08
N ARG A 163 4.53 -10.46 -7.35
CA ARG A 163 3.83 -9.20 -7.65
C ARG A 163 3.80 -8.22 -6.48
N ALA A 164 3.89 -8.74 -5.25
CA ALA A 164 3.89 -7.98 -4.01
C ALA A 164 4.89 -8.59 -3.01
N GLY A 165 5.20 -7.86 -1.95
CA GLY A 165 6.06 -8.36 -0.89
C GLY A 165 5.26 -9.25 0.03
N VAL A 166 5.81 -10.37 0.45
CA VAL A 166 5.09 -11.34 1.29
C VAL A 166 5.74 -11.41 2.67
N VAL A 167 4.89 -11.25 3.69
CA VAL A 167 5.23 -11.55 5.08
C VAL A 167 4.49 -12.79 5.48
N GLY A 168 5.24 -13.81 5.88
CA GLY A 168 4.70 -15.09 6.29
C GLY A 168 4.44 -15.20 7.78
N ALA A 169 3.26 -15.70 8.15
CA ALA A 169 2.89 -16.01 9.53
C ALA A 169 2.34 -17.43 9.65
N LEU A 170 3.02 -18.29 10.41
CA LEU A 170 2.59 -19.68 10.66
C LEU A 170 1.65 -19.80 11.88
N SER A 171 1.34 -18.68 12.55
CA SER A 171 0.42 -18.60 13.67
C SER A 171 -0.32 -17.25 13.67
N ILE A 172 -1.46 -17.17 14.36
CA ILE A 172 -2.25 -15.94 14.48
C ILE A 172 -1.51 -14.90 15.34
N GLU A 173 -0.78 -15.33 16.36
CA GLU A 173 0.03 -14.43 17.20
C GLU A 173 1.14 -13.75 16.39
N ALA A 174 1.81 -14.52 15.51
CA ALA A 174 2.79 -13.97 14.59
C ALA A 174 2.15 -12.97 13.62
N ALA A 175 0.96 -13.29 13.10
CA ALA A 175 0.20 -12.40 12.23
C ALA A 175 -0.17 -11.07 12.93
N ALA A 176 -0.68 -11.13 14.16
CA ALA A 176 -0.99 -9.94 14.96
C ALA A 176 0.25 -9.06 15.22
N LYS A 177 1.40 -9.68 15.50
CA LYS A 177 2.67 -8.98 15.64
C LYS A 177 3.08 -8.30 14.33
N HIS A 178 2.85 -8.92 13.18
CA HIS A 178 3.14 -8.30 11.89
C HIS A 178 2.21 -7.13 11.59
N LEU A 179 0.91 -7.26 11.82
CA LEU A 179 -0.07 -6.17 11.66
C LEU A 179 0.27 -4.93 12.49
N SER A 180 0.83 -5.11 13.69
CA SER A 180 1.18 -3.99 14.57
C SER A 180 2.46 -3.26 14.17
N ASN A 181 3.38 -3.92 13.47
CA ASN A 181 4.74 -3.42 13.27
C ASN A 181 5.07 -3.08 11.81
N ARG A 182 4.22 -3.49 10.86
CA ARG A 182 4.47 -3.38 9.42
C ARG A 182 3.29 -2.70 8.74
N ASP A 183 3.59 -2.00 7.66
CA ASP A 183 2.56 -1.53 6.75
C ASP A 183 2.13 -2.74 5.91
N ILE A 184 0.95 -3.28 6.24
CA ILE A 184 0.34 -4.42 5.55
C ILE A 184 -0.78 -3.87 4.67
N ASP A 185 -0.77 -4.25 3.40
CA ASP A 185 -1.74 -3.79 2.41
C ASP A 185 -2.82 -4.83 2.10
N GLY A 186 -2.67 -6.05 2.61
CA GLY A 186 -3.71 -7.08 2.56
C GLY A 186 -3.33 -8.36 3.27
N ILE A 187 -4.34 -9.20 3.49
CA ILE A 187 -4.23 -10.44 4.27
C ILE A 187 -4.77 -11.61 3.45
N VAL A 188 -3.99 -12.68 3.40
CA VAL A 188 -4.43 -13.98 2.88
C VAL A 188 -4.37 -14.98 4.02
N LEU A 189 -5.53 -15.46 4.45
CA LEU A 189 -5.70 -16.50 5.46
C LEU A 189 -5.87 -17.85 4.74
N ALA A 190 -4.79 -18.59 4.62
CA ALA A 190 -4.73 -19.92 4.04
C ALA A 190 -5.10 -21.01 5.05
N GLU A 191 -5.11 -22.26 4.58
CA GLU A 191 -5.46 -23.44 5.35
C GLU A 191 -4.50 -23.72 6.53
N GLY A 192 -4.95 -24.59 7.44
CA GLY A 192 -4.16 -25.12 8.56
C GLY A 192 -4.59 -24.63 9.94
N PHE A 193 -5.57 -23.75 10.03
CA PHE A 193 -6.21 -23.34 11.28
C PHE A 193 -7.63 -23.90 11.39
N THR A 194 -8.11 -24.05 12.62
CA THR A 194 -9.51 -24.44 12.84
C THR A 194 -10.42 -23.25 12.56
N PRO A 195 -11.70 -23.48 12.18
CA PRO A 195 -12.67 -22.40 11.95
C PRO A 195 -12.77 -21.43 13.13
N ARG A 196 -12.73 -21.95 14.36
CA ARG A 196 -12.75 -21.13 15.59
C ARG A 196 -11.59 -20.14 15.67
N VAL A 197 -10.38 -20.55 15.28
CA VAL A 197 -9.20 -19.69 15.32
C VAL A 197 -9.29 -18.61 14.23
N MET A 198 -9.78 -18.99 13.04
CA MET A 198 -9.98 -18.07 11.93
C MET A 198 -11.07 -17.04 12.24
N ASP A 199 -12.19 -17.47 12.83
CA ASP A 199 -13.29 -16.62 13.29
C ASP A 199 -12.83 -15.61 14.36
N ALA A 200 -12.07 -16.06 15.35
CA ALA A 200 -11.49 -15.18 16.36
C ALA A 200 -10.59 -14.10 15.74
N PHE A 201 -9.76 -14.48 14.75
CA PHE A 201 -8.90 -13.52 14.06
C PHE A 201 -9.71 -12.49 13.25
N LEU A 202 -10.72 -12.93 12.48
CA LEU A 202 -11.59 -12.02 11.72
C LEU A 202 -12.41 -11.10 12.62
N THR A 203 -12.81 -11.58 13.80
CA THR A 203 -13.46 -10.75 14.84
C THR A 203 -12.52 -9.63 15.30
N VAL A 204 -11.26 -9.93 15.60
CA VAL A 204 -10.26 -8.91 15.97
C VAL A 204 -10.09 -7.85 14.86
N LEU A 205 -10.03 -8.28 13.59
CA LEU A 205 -9.95 -7.34 12.46
C LEU A 205 -11.20 -6.46 12.33
N THR A 206 -12.36 -6.99 12.71
CA THR A 206 -13.64 -6.26 12.70
C THR A 206 -13.70 -5.22 13.81
N GLU A 207 -13.25 -5.57 15.01
CA GLU A 207 -13.26 -4.68 16.18
C GLU A 207 -12.28 -3.50 16.03
N ASP A 208 -11.08 -3.75 15.49
CA ASP A 208 -10.10 -2.69 15.29
C ASP A 208 -10.34 -1.92 13.98
N VAL A 209 -10.79 -0.67 14.12
CA VAL A 209 -11.11 0.24 13.00
C VAL A 209 -9.95 0.44 12.03
N ARG A 210 -8.70 0.27 12.48
CA ARG A 210 -7.50 0.39 11.64
C ARG A 210 -7.42 -0.72 10.59
N PHE A 211 -7.99 -1.89 10.88
CA PHE A 211 -7.91 -3.07 10.02
C PHE A 211 -9.15 -3.27 9.15
N ARG A 212 -10.28 -2.64 9.46
CA ARG A 212 -11.51 -2.70 8.65
C ARG A 212 -11.32 -2.43 7.15
N PRO A 213 -10.50 -1.45 6.70
CA PRO A 213 -10.32 -1.22 5.27
C PRO A 213 -9.40 -2.25 4.59
N LEU A 214 -8.68 -3.08 5.36
CA LEU A 214 -7.74 -4.03 4.79
C LEU A 214 -8.47 -5.09 3.96
N PRO A 215 -7.93 -5.43 2.78
CA PRO A 215 -8.43 -6.54 2.01
C PRO A 215 -8.03 -7.86 2.66
N VAL A 216 -9.02 -8.74 2.85
CA VAL A 216 -8.84 -10.04 3.47
C VAL A 216 -9.43 -11.10 2.56
N ILE A 217 -8.63 -12.09 2.15
CA ILE A 217 -9.15 -13.30 1.52
C ILE A 217 -8.90 -14.49 2.44
N VAL A 218 -9.96 -15.27 2.66
CA VAL A 218 -9.92 -16.51 3.41
C VAL A 218 -10.12 -17.67 2.44
N ALA A 219 -9.11 -18.53 2.34
CA ALA A 219 -9.15 -19.74 1.53
C ALA A 219 -9.73 -20.90 2.37
N SER A 220 -11.04 -20.85 2.63
CA SER A 220 -11.79 -21.86 3.39
C SER A 220 -13.27 -21.82 3.02
N SER A 221 -13.97 -22.94 3.14
CA SER A 221 -15.42 -23.05 2.98
C SER A 221 -16.21 -23.03 4.29
N GLU A 222 -15.52 -23.06 5.44
CA GLU A 222 -16.15 -23.41 6.74
C GLU A 222 -16.64 -22.20 7.55
N LEU A 223 -16.51 -20.98 7.01
CA LEU A 223 -16.88 -19.74 7.68
C LEU A 223 -18.04 -19.04 6.98
N THR A 224 -18.91 -18.41 7.78
CA THR A 224 -19.96 -17.53 7.27
C THR A 224 -19.52 -16.07 7.41
N PRO A 225 -19.52 -15.27 6.33
CA PRO A 225 -19.02 -13.89 6.38
C PRO A 225 -20.05 -12.97 7.04
N ARG A 226 -20.08 -12.93 8.38
CA ARG A 226 -20.89 -11.98 9.16
C ARG A 226 -20.10 -10.77 9.69
N TYR A 227 -18.87 -10.60 9.20
CA TYR A 227 -17.93 -9.60 9.66
C TYR A 227 -18.16 -8.26 8.97
N GLU A 228 -18.04 -7.14 9.70
CA GLU A 228 -18.07 -5.78 9.13
C GLU A 228 -16.74 -5.42 8.45
N LEU A 229 -16.32 -6.27 7.52
CA LEU A 229 -15.12 -6.12 6.72
C LEU A 229 -15.55 -5.93 5.26
N PRO A 230 -15.65 -4.67 4.77
CA PRO A 230 -16.09 -4.38 3.41
C PRO A 230 -15.25 -5.08 2.36
N ASN A 231 -13.98 -5.33 2.69
CA ASN A 231 -13.00 -5.93 1.82
C ASN A 231 -12.68 -7.41 2.11
N LEU A 232 -13.61 -8.15 2.72
CA LEU A 232 -13.46 -9.59 2.98
C LEU A 232 -14.05 -10.43 1.86
N GLU A 233 -13.33 -11.46 1.40
CA GLU A 233 -13.88 -12.59 0.62
C GLU A 233 -13.53 -13.93 1.26
N ILE A 234 -14.49 -14.86 1.24
CA ILE A 234 -14.31 -16.24 1.70
C ILE A 234 -14.57 -17.15 0.51
N VAL A 235 -13.51 -17.81 0.04
CA VAL A 235 -13.48 -18.52 -1.24
C VAL A 235 -12.88 -19.92 -1.09
N THR A 236 -13.38 -20.84 -1.91
CA THR A 236 -12.79 -22.16 -2.10
C THR A 236 -12.13 -22.18 -3.47
N ALA A 237 -10.83 -21.87 -3.51
CA ALA A 237 -10.10 -21.72 -4.76
C ALA A 237 -8.63 -22.13 -4.58
N GLY A 238 -7.99 -22.56 -5.68
CA GLY A 238 -6.56 -22.87 -5.68
C GLY A 238 -5.67 -21.65 -5.40
N PRO A 239 -4.40 -21.86 -5.00
CA PRO A 239 -3.46 -20.79 -4.63
C PRO A 239 -3.36 -19.63 -5.63
N THR A 240 -3.15 -19.94 -6.92
CA THR A 240 -3.01 -18.92 -7.97
C THR A 240 -4.27 -18.08 -8.10
N ARG A 241 -5.44 -18.74 -8.02
CA ARG A 241 -6.74 -18.07 -8.11
C ARG A 241 -6.98 -17.13 -6.92
N VAL A 242 -6.59 -17.54 -5.72
CA VAL A 242 -6.64 -16.70 -4.51
C VAL A 242 -5.74 -15.47 -4.68
N ALA A 243 -4.52 -15.64 -5.20
CA ALA A 243 -3.62 -14.52 -5.48
C ALA A 243 -4.22 -13.54 -6.50
N ASP A 244 -4.81 -14.04 -7.59
CA ASP A 244 -5.47 -13.22 -8.61
C ASP A 244 -6.65 -12.40 -8.05
N MET A 245 -7.39 -12.96 -7.08
CA MET A 245 -8.51 -12.27 -6.42
C MET A 245 -8.04 -11.17 -5.45
N VAL A 246 -6.98 -11.42 -4.66
CA VAL A 246 -6.56 -10.49 -3.60
C VAL A 246 -5.70 -9.34 -4.12
N LEU A 247 -4.89 -9.57 -5.16
CA LEU A 247 -3.91 -8.58 -5.63
C LEU A 247 -4.54 -7.26 -6.11
N PRO A 248 -5.67 -7.25 -6.86
CA PRO A 248 -6.36 -6.00 -7.19
C PRO A 248 -6.82 -5.22 -5.97
N MET A 249 -7.25 -5.92 -4.92
CA MET A 249 -7.68 -5.31 -3.66
C MET A 249 -6.50 -4.74 -2.86
N ILE A 250 -5.39 -5.48 -2.80
CA ILE A 250 -4.10 -5.01 -2.23
C ILE A 250 -3.63 -3.75 -2.96
N ARG A 251 -3.69 -3.75 -4.30
CA ARG A 251 -3.31 -2.60 -5.11
C ARG A 251 -4.16 -1.37 -4.78
N GLN A 252 -5.46 -1.52 -4.63
CA GLN A 252 -6.35 -0.43 -4.23
C GLN A 252 -5.99 0.13 -2.85
N HIS A 253 -5.72 -0.74 -1.86
CA HIS A 253 -5.34 -0.30 -0.52
C HIS A 253 -3.97 0.40 -0.53
N ALA A 254 -2.99 -0.14 -1.24
CA ALA A 254 -1.68 0.48 -1.39
C ALA A 254 -1.76 1.84 -2.11
N PHE A 255 -2.70 1.98 -3.06
CA PHE A 255 -3.01 3.26 -3.71
C PHE A 255 -3.57 4.27 -2.71
N GLU A 256 -4.54 3.87 -1.87
CA GLU A 256 -5.09 4.71 -0.80
C GLU A 256 -3.98 5.19 0.15
N ALA A 257 -3.12 4.29 0.61
CA ALA A 257 -1.99 4.63 1.48
C ALA A 257 -1.03 5.63 0.81
N ARG A 258 -0.77 5.47 -0.48
CA ARG A 258 0.07 6.37 -1.28
C ARG A 258 -0.57 7.76 -1.45
N LEU A 259 -1.86 7.83 -1.71
CA LEU A 259 -2.60 9.10 -1.77
C LEU A 259 -2.59 9.82 -0.43
N GLY A 260 -2.73 9.10 0.68
CA GLY A 260 -2.61 9.66 2.02
C GLY A 260 -1.25 10.32 2.26
N ARG A 261 -0.16 9.70 1.78
CA ARG A 261 1.18 10.30 1.83
C ARG A 261 1.31 11.52 0.90
N MET A 262 0.71 11.48 -0.28
CA MET A 262 0.65 12.64 -1.18
C MET A 262 -0.05 13.84 -0.54
N LEU A 263 -1.16 13.64 0.17
CA LEU A 263 -1.80 14.73 0.92
C LEU A 263 -0.86 15.32 1.98
N ARG A 264 -0.18 14.49 2.78
CA ARG A 264 0.79 14.99 3.77
C ARG A 264 1.92 15.77 3.12
N ALA A 265 2.41 15.32 1.96
CA ALA A 265 3.43 16.02 1.20
C ALA A 265 2.95 17.40 0.71
N ILE A 266 1.70 17.49 0.25
CA ILE A 266 1.07 18.76 -0.14
C ILE A 266 0.91 19.69 1.07
N ASP A 267 0.41 19.18 2.19
CA ASP A 267 0.24 19.97 3.42
C ASP A 267 1.61 20.46 3.94
N ALA A 268 2.68 19.69 3.71
CA ALA A 268 4.07 20.07 3.95
C ALA A 268 4.68 20.93 2.82
N LYS A 269 3.89 21.50 1.90
CA LYS A 269 4.32 22.39 0.81
C LYS A 269 5.41 21.77 -0.09
N GLY A 270 5.35 20.46 -0.33
CA GLY A 270 6.32 19.74 -1.17
C GLY A 270 7.67 19.48 -0.49
N LEU A 271 7.79 19.73 0.82
CA LEU A 271 9.00 19.43 1.58
C LEU A 271 9.20 17.94 1.81
N ILE A 272 8.12 17.15 1.80
CA ILE A 272 8.14 15.69 2.02
C ILE A 272 7.96 14.96 0.69
N ASP A 273 8.75 13.92 0.46
CA ASP A 273 8.55 12.97 -0.64
C ASP A 273 7.42 11.98 -0.29
N PRO A 274 6.33 11.92 -1.08
CA PRO A 274 5.19 11.05 -0.80
C PRO A 274 5.48 9.54 -0.95
N ARG A 275 6.59 9.14 -1.58
CA ARG A 275 6.97 7.71 -1.70
C ARG A 275 7.54 7.17 -0.39
N THR A 276 8.37 7.99 0.25
CA THR A 276 9.25 7.61 1.36
C THR A 276 8.77 8.16 2.70
N GLY A 277 8.07 9.29 2.70
CA GLY A 277 7.70 10.03 3.91
C GLY A 277 8.86 10.83 4.52
N LEU A 278 10.02 10.85 3.85
CA LEU A 278 11.19 11.63 4.20
C LEU A 278 11.15 13.00 3.51
N LEU A 279 12.09 13.90 3.85
CA LEU A 279 12.22 15.16 3.13
C LEU A 279 12.63 14.92 1.67
N THR A 280 12.25 15.85 0.79
CA THR A 280 12.86 15.96 -0.52
C THR A 280 14.32 16.36 -0.37
N LYS A 281 15.19 15.95 -1.31
CA LYS A 281 16.62 16.25 -1.28
C LYS A 281 16.89 17.75 -1.08
N ALA A 282 16.20 18.61 -1.82
CA ALA A 282 16.36 20.05 -1.71
C ALA A 282 15.90 20.60 -0.34
N ALA A 283 14.86 20.02 0.27
CA ALA A 283 14.44 20.41 1.62
C ALA A 283 15.46 19.98 2.67
N PHE A 284 15.96 18.74 2.57
CA PHE A 284 17.02 18.23 3.41
C PHE A 284 18.29 19.09 3.35
N GLU A 285 18.76 19.46 2.15
CA GLU A 285 19.99 20.26 2.00
C GLU A 285 19.88 21.62 2.70
N ARG A 286 18.73 22.30 2.60
CA ARG A 286 18.47 23.57 3.28
C ARG A 286 18.43 23.43 4.80
N ASP A 287 17.67 22.45 5.29
CA ASP A 287 17.52 22.21 6.73
C ASP A 287 18.83 21.74 7.34
N PHE A 288 19.59 20.93 6.61
CA PHE A 288 20.90 20.43 7.01
C PHE A 288 21.94 21.54 7.12
N ALA A 289 22.03 22.43 6.13
CA ALA A 289 22.90 23.60 6.19
C ALA A 289 22.56 24.50 7.40
N THR A 290 21.26 24.69 7.66
CA THR A 290 20.78 25.47 8.80
C THR A 290 21.13 24.79 10.13
N ALA A 291 20.95 23.48 10.24
CA ALA A 291 21.27 22.70 11.44
C ALA A 291 22.77 22.73 11.76
N VAL A 292 23.63 22.62 10.74
CA VAL A 292 25.08 22.76 10.90
C VAL A 292 25.44 24.15 11.42
N TYR A 293 24.92 25.21 10.80
CA TYR A 293 25.18 26.59 11.21
C TYR A 293 24.73 26.85 12.66
N GLN A 294 23.49 26.47 13.00
CA GLN A 294 22.95 26.68 14.35
C GLN A 294 23.72 25.89 15.42
N THR A 295 24.15 24.67 15.11
CA THR A 295 24.94 23.85 16.04
C THR A 295 26.34 24.42 16.24
N ALA A 296 26.96 24.97 15.18
CA ALA A 296 28.25 25.63 15.27
C ALA A 296 28.19 26.92 16.10
N GLU A 297 27.14 27.73 15.92
CA GLU A 297 26.95 29.01 16.63
C GLU A 297 26.56 28.83 18.10
N ARG A 298 25.61 27.92 18.39
CA ARG A 298 25.03 27.77 19.73
C ARG A 298 25.71 26.70 20.58
N GLY A 299 26.64 25.96 19.97
CA GLY A 299 27.15 24.72 20.52
C GLY A 299 26.10 23.60 20.47
N GLY A 300 26.56 22.37 20.68
CA GLY A 300 25.73 21.17 20.64
C GLY A 300 26.36 20.06 19.82
N ALA A 301 25.59 18.99 19.62
CA ALA A 301 26.02 17.85 18.82
C ALA A 301 25.08 17.67 17.63
N LEU A 302 25.65 17.40 16.46
CA LEU A 302 24.93 17.03 15.26
C LEU A 302 25.65 15.84 14.63
N SER A 303 24.93 14.75 14.42
CA SER A 303 25.46 13.59 13.73
C SER A 303 24.63 13.28 12.49
N VAL A 304 25.25 12.70 11.48
CA VAL A 304 24.62 12.24 10.25
C VAL A 304 24.94 10.78 10.02
N ALA A 305 23.96 10.05 9.49
CA ALA A 305 24.14 8.67 9.07
C ALA A 305 23.68 8.49 7.63
N ARG A 306 24.36 7.60 6.92
CA ARG A 306 24.01 7.15 5.56
C ARG A 306 23.72 5.66 5.61
N PHE A 307 22.55 5.27 5.13
CA PHE A 307 22.13 3.88 4.95
C PHE A 307 22.18 3.56 3.46
N THR A 308 23.00 2.58 3.08
CA THR A 308 23.07 2.08 1.71
C THR A 308 22.43 0.70 1.63
N PHE A 309 21.74 0.44 0.52
CA PHE A 309 20.99 -0.79 0.29
C PHE A 309 21.56 -1.52 -0.93
N ASP A 310 21.36 -2.83 -0.97
CA ASP A 310 21.71 -3.63 -2.14
C ASP A 310 20.86 -3.21 -3.35
N ASN A 311 21.52 -2.87 -4.46
CA ASN A 311 20.88 -2.48 -5.71
C ASN A 311 20.05 -3.62 -6.32
N ALA A 312 20.34 -4.88 -6.00
CA ALA A 312 19.53 -6.03 -6.40
C ALA A 312 18.13 -6.04 -5.74
N GLN A 313 17.92 -5.25 -4.67
CA GLN A 313 16.65 -5.16 -3.94
C GLN A 313 16.17 -3.71 -3.81
N PRO A 314 15.69 -3.06 -4.90
CA PRO A 314 15.21 -1.68 -4.85
C PRO A 314 14.11 -1.42 -3.82
N ARG A 315 13.32 -2.45 -3.47
CA ARG A 315 12.27 -2.38 -2.46
C ARG A 315 12.81 -2.16 -1.05
N ALA A 316 13.97 -2.73 -0.71
CA ALA A 316 14.56 -2.63 0.63
C ALA A 316 14.81 -1.17 1.02
N GLN A 317 15.13 -0.33 0.04
CA GLN A 317 15.33 1.11 0.19
C GLN A 317 14.04 1.85 0.53
N PHE A 318 12.93 1.58 -0.17
CA PHE A 318 11.63 2.20 0.14
C PHE A 318 11.11 1.75 1.51
N ASP A 319 11.19 0.47 1.82
CA ASP A 319 10.77 -0.07 3.12
C ASP A 319 11.63 0.53 4.25
N GLY A 320 12.95 0.62 4.04
CA GLY A 320 13.89 1.29 4.95
C GLY A 320 13.55 2.75 5.19
N ALA A 321 13.27 3.52 4.13
CA ALA A 321 12.89 4.93 4.23
C ALA A 321 11.61 5.12 5.03
N ARG A 322 10.59 4.28 4.79
CA ARG A 322 9.33 4.30 5.54
C ARG A 322 9.55 3.98 7.01
N ILE A 323 10.40 3.01 7.34
CA ILE A 323 10.77 2.68 8.72
C ILE A 323 11.47 3.86 9.39
N ILE A 324 12.47 4.46 8.74
CA ILE A 324 13.18 5.64 9.28
C ILE A 324 12.20 6.77 9.53
N SER A 325 11.35 7.08 8.56
CA SER A 325 10.40 8.21 8.66
C SER A 325 9.46 8.10 9.87
N ARG A 326 9.10 6.88 10.28
CA ARG A 326 8.20 6.62 11.42
C ARG A 326 8.92 6.57 12.76
N LEU A 327 10.19 6.18 12.79
CA LEU A 327 10.94 5.91 14.01
C LEU A 327 11.92 7.01 14.40
N MET A 328 12.24 7.93 13.49
CA MET A 328 13.05 9.10 13.79
C MET A 328 12.30 10.09 14.68
N ARG A 329 13.02 10.85 15.51
CA ARG A 329 12.39 11.88 16.36
C ARG A 329 11.90 13.03 15.48
N GLN A 330 11.00 13.84 16.01
CA GLN A 330 10.52 15.03 15.30
C GLN A 330 11.63 16.06 15.00
N THR A 331 12.72 16.04 15.77
CA THR A 331 13.91 16.89 15.57
C THR A 331 14.87 16.35 14.53
N ASP A 332 14.75 15.06 14.20
CA ASP A 332 15.59 14.39 13.22
C ASP A 332 14.93 14.49 11.86
N PHE A 333 15.74 14.52 10.81
CA PHE A 333 15.24 14.61 9.44
C PHE A 333 16.16 13.88 8.49
N GLY A 334 15.62 13.40 7.38
CA GLY A 334 16.38 12.66 6.40
C GLY A 334 15.79 12.77 5.00
N ALA A 335 16.56 12.34 4.01
CA ALA A 335 16.16 12.28 2.62
C ALA A 335 16.80 11.09 1.91
N VAL A 336 16.19 10.70 0.80
CA VAL A 336 16.79 9.79 -0.17
C VAL A 336 17.70 10.59 -1.11
N HIS A 337 18.93 10.13 -1.32
CA HIS A 337 19.89 10.68 -2.26
C HIS A 337 19.86 9.95 -3.61
N ASP A 338 20.52 10.53 -4.62
CA ASP A 338 20.50 10.05 -6.01
C ASP A 338 21.09 8.64 -6.17
N ASP A 339 22.03 8.28 -5.31
CA ASP A 339 22.65 6.95 -5.21
C ASP A 339 21.76 5.92 -4.49
N ARG A 340 20.50 6.29 -4.21
CA ARG A 340 19.51 5.52 -3.44
C ARG A 340 19.89 5.31 -1.97
N SER A 341 20.93 5.95 -1.47
CA SER A 341 21.21 5.95 -0.04
C SER A 341 20.21 6.84 0.70
N ILE A 342 19.97 6.52 1.97
CA ILE A 342 19.16 7.36 2.85
C ILE A 342 20.11 8.07 3.79
N VAL A 343 20.07 9.40 3.79
CA VAL A 343 20.85 10.22 4.72
C VAL A 343 19.91 10.76 5.80
N VAL A 344 20.32 10.63 7.06
CA VAL A 344 19.55 11.09 8.23
C VAL A 344 20.46 11.96 9.10
N ALA A 345 19.99 13.15 9.45
CA ALA A 345 20.58 14.06 10.40
C ALA A 345 19.90 13.91 11.77
N PHE A 346 20.71 13.70 12.81
CA PHE A 346 20.30 13.57 14.20
C PHE A 346 20.71 14.82 14.97
N ALA A 347 19.77 15.74 15.17
CA ALA A 347 20.00 16.98 15.91
C ALA A 347 20.19 16.69 17.41
N GLY A 348 21.08 17.43 18.06
CA GLY A 348 21.37 17.25 19.49
C GLY A 348 21.97 15.88 19.84
N THR A 349 22.63 15.21 18.89
CA THR A 349 23.08 13.81 19.04
C THR A 349 24.57 13.67 18.72
N ASP A 350 25.32 13.13 19.67
CA ASP A 350 26.76 12.81 19.50
C ASP A 350 26.97 11.52 18.68
N LEU A 351 28.23 11.26 18.31
CA LEU A 351 28.59 10.11 17.49
C LEU A 351 28.18 8.76 18.12
N ARG A 352 28.36 8.62 19.44
CA ARG A 352 28.08 7.36 20.15
C ARG A 352 26.58 7.06 20.15
N ASN A 353 25.75 8.04 20.45
CA ASN A 353 24.30 7.91 20.44
C ASN A 353 23.78 7.74 19.01
N ALA A 354 24.35 8.44 18.03
CA ALA A 354 24.02 8.25 16.62
C ALA A 354 24.29 6.79 16.18
N GLN A 355 25.44 6.22 16.54
CA GLN A 355 25.76 4.79 16.29
C GLN A 355 24.80 3.82 17.01
N ALA A 356 24.27 4.18 18.18
CA ALA A 356 23.27 3.36 18.86
C ALA A 356 21.91 3.43 18.15
N ILE A 357 21.49 4.63 17.75
CA ILE A 357 20.24 4.86 17.00
C ILE A 357 20.27 4.14 15.66
N THR A 358 21.36 4.27 14.90
CA THR A 358 21.48 3.64 13.59
C THR A 358 21.48 2.12 13.68
N ARG A 359 22.16 1.53 14.67
CA ARG A 359 22.09 0.08 14.93
C ARG A 359 20.68 -0.39 15.26
N ARG A 360 19.92 0.40 16.04
CA ARG A 360 18.52 0.09 16.32
C ARG A 360 17.67 0.13 15.05
N LEU A 361 17.82 1.16 14.22
CA LEU A 361 17.10 1.29 12.95
C LEU A 361 17.45 0.15 11.98
N ALA A 362 18.74 -0.16 11.81
CA ALA A 362 19.20 -1.27 10.99
C ALA A 362 18.66 -2.62 11.51
N SER A 363 18.63 -2.83 12.83
CA SER A 363 18.06 -4.02 13.44
C SER A 363 16.55 -4.14 13.17
N VAL A 364 15.79 -3.04 13.27
CA VAL A 364 14.38 -3.05 12.90
C VAL A 364 14.23 -3.43 11.43
N MET A 365 14.97 -2.78 10.53
CA MET A 365 14.95 -3.09 9.09
C MET A 365 15.25 -4.57 8.83
N ARG A 366 16.27 -5.14 9.48
CA ARG A 366 16.61 -6.57 9.36
C ARG A 366 15.45 -7.48 9.75
N HIS A 367 14.64 -7.08 10.72
CA HIS A 367 13.46 -7.83 11.18
C HIS A 367 12.17 -7.48 10.42
N THR A 368 12.15 -6.39 9.66
CA THR A 368 10.99 -5.89 8.90
C THR A 368 11.13 -6.00 7.38
N GLN A 369 12.28 -6.38 6.83
CA GLN A 369 12.44 -6.59 5.39
C GLN A 369 11.61 -7.77 4.89
N ASN A 370 11.16 -7.67 3.64
CA ASN A 370 10.40 -8.67 2.90
C ASN A 370 11.37 -9.40 1.96
N GLY A 371 11.47 -10.73 2.05
CA GLY A 371 12.39 -11.51 1.21
C GLY A 371 12.66 -12.92 1.76
N ARG A 372 13.27 -13.78 0.92
CA ARG A 372 13.74 -15.12 1.34
C ARG A 372 14.73 -14.95 2.51
N ARG A 373 14.59 -15.78 3.54
CA ARG A 373 15.35 -15.71 4.80
C ARG A 373 16.87 -15.61 4.61
N ASP A 374 17.40 -16.12 3.50
CA ASP A 374 18.83 -16.20 3.20
C ASP A 374 19.43 -14.98 2.49
N VAL A 375 18.61 -13.99 2.07
CA VAL A 375 19.09 -12.76 1.39
C VAL A 375 18.63 -11.49 2.14
N ARG A 376 18.72 -11.51 3.47
CA ARG A 376 18.43 -10.34 4.31
C ARG A 376 19.56 -9.32 4.18
N SER A 377 19.41 -8.38 3.26
CA SER A 377 20.37 -7.30 3.04
C SER A 377 20.22 -6.24 4.14
N GLU A 378 20.93 -6.41 5.25
CA GLU A 378 21.10 -5.33 6.21
C GLU A 378 21.72 -4.11 5.51
N PRO A 379 21.19 -2.90 5.71
CA PRO A 379 21.81 -1.73 5.10
C PRO A 379 23.20 -1.53 5.68
N ALA A 380 24.18 -1.25 4.82
CA ALA A 380 25.46 -0.78 5.30
C ALA A 380 25.28 0.65 5.83
N VAL A 381 25.84 0.92 7.01
CA VAL A 381 25.66 2.19 7.69
C VAL A 381 26.99 2.87 7.94
N SER A 382 27.10 4.12 7.49
CA SER A 382 28.19 5.03 7.85
C SER A 382 27.65 6.15 8.72
N VAL A 383 28.43 6.61 9.69
CA VAL A 383 28.04 7.70 10.60
C VAL A 383 29.18 8.69 10.71
N ALA A 384 28.87 9.99 10.66
CA ALA A 384 29.80 11.07 10.93
C ALA A 384 29.16 12.06 11.92
N THR A 385 29.99 12.75 12.71
CA THR A 385 29.55 13.81 13.62
C THR A 385 30.16 15.14 13.18
N LEU A 386 29.46 16.25 13.41
CA LEU A 386 29.95 17.60 13.18
C LEU A 386 31.21 17.86 14.02
N LEU A 387 32.26 18.37 13.39
CA LEU A 387 33.52 18.79 14.01
C LEU A 387 33.64 20.33 14.00
N PRO A 388 34.52 20.92 14.83
CA PRO A 388 34.84 22.34 14.72
C PRO A 388 35.28 22.67 13.30
N THR A 389 34.79 23.79 12.74
CA THR A 389 35.03 24.26 11.35
C THR A 389 34.35 23.48 10.22
N ASP A 390 33.57 22.44 10.52
CA ASP A 390 32.81 21.75 9.47
C ASP A 390 31.76 22.67 8.83
N SER A 391 31.61 22.52 7.52
CA SER A 391 30.44 22.95 6.77
C SER A 391 29.53 21.76 6.49
N ALA A 392 28.31 22.03 6.01
CA ALA A 392 27.42 20.97 5.52
C ALA A 392 28.11 20.09 4.46
N MET A 393 28.86 20.72 3.54
CA MET A 393 29.57 20.02 2.49
C MET A 393 30.71 19.14 3.02
N SER A 394 31.51 19.62 3.98
CA SER A 394 32.63 18.81 4.54
C SER A 394 32.11 17.64 5.37
N LEU A 395 31.02 17.83 6.12
CA LEU A 395 30.40 16.77 6.91
C LEU A 395 29.80 15.68 6.02
N LEU A 396 29.05 16.04 4.97
CA LEU A 396 28.56 15.06 3.99
C LEU A 396 29.73 14.41 3.24
N GLY A 397 30.73 15.17 2.78
CA GLY A 397 31.91 14.61 2.12
C GLY A 397 32.59 13.52 2.94
N ARG A 398 32.73 13.72 4.26
CA ARG A 398 33.26 12.71 5.18
C ARG A 398 32.34 11.49 5.31
N LEU A 399 31.03 11.69 5.34
CA LEU A 399 30.04 10.60 5.37
C LEU A 399 30.09 9.74 4.10
N PHE A 400 30.20 10.37 2.93
CA PHE A 400 30.26 9.68 1.64
C PHE A 400 31.63 8.99 1.42
N GLY A 401 32.74 9.65 1.76
CA GLY A 401 34.10 9.11 1.63
C GLY A 401 34.51 8.07 2.68
N ALA A 402 33.79 7.95 3.79
CA ALA A 402 33.96 6.84 4.73
C ALA A 402 33.45 5.51 4.16
N ALA A 403 32.46 5.55 3.26
CA ALA A 403 31.91 4.36 2.63
C ALA A 403 32.83 3.80 1.53
N GLU A 404 33.51 4.66 0.76
CA GLU A 404 34.48 4.24 -0.26
C GLU A 404 35.68 3.49 0.35
N ARG A 405 36.15 3.90 1.52
CA ARG A 405 37.24 3.24 2.26
C ARG A 405 36.84 1.92 2.93
N ALA A 406 35.56 1.64 3.09
CA ALA A 406 35.05 0.38 3.62
C ALA A 406 34.72 -0.64 2.50
N ALA A 407 34.68 -0.20 1.25
CA ALA A 407 34.41 -1.02 0.07
C ALA A 407 35.68 -1.36 -0.75
N SER A 408 36.82 -0.72 -0.44
CA SER A 408 38.19 -1.08 -0.87
C SER A 408 38.83 -2.04 0.11
#